data_AF-A0AAV4J3I6-F1
#
_entry.id   AF-A0AAV4J3I6-F1
#
_cell.length_a   1.000
_cell.length_b   1.000
_cell.length_c   1.000
_cell.angle_alpha   90.00
_cell.angle_beta   90.00
_cell.angle_gamma   90.00
#
_symmetry.space_group_name_H-M   'P 1'
#
loop_
_entity.id
_entity.type
_entity.pdbx_description
1 polymer ?
#
loop_
_entity_poly.entity_id
_entity_poly.type
_entity_poly.pdbx_seq_one_letter_code
_entity_poly.pdbx_strand_id
1 'polypeptide(L)'
;FTLTTQSQSTPSLTFQRTSTQGRSGQTVIPSRKSETSRTVDHAGCNGGYPTAAYRYWIQDGVVSGGIYGSHKGCYPYEVPPCHTHTPNCTHASRTPKCHHQCIPDFSKSYAQDKHY
;
A
#
# COMPACT_ATOMS: atom_id res chain seq x y z
N PHE A 1 27.43 -11.49 -0.82
CA PHE A 1 26.94 -10.45 0.09
C PHE A 1 27.70 -9.17 -0.20
N THR A 2 27.12 -8.27 -0.98
CA THR A 2 27.69 -6.94 -1.21
C THR A 2 26.59 -5.93 -0.92
N LEU A 3 26.75 -5.20 0.18
CA LEU A 3 25.89 -4.08 0.53
C LEU A 3 26.40 -2.87 -0.24
N THR A 4 25.71 -2.49 -1.30
CA THR A 4 25.98 -1.22 -1.98
C THR A 4 24.86 -0.26 -1.66
N THR A 5 25.15 0.76 -0.85
CA THR A 5 24.25 1.86 -0.53
C THR A 5 24.25 2.83 -1.71
N GLN A 6 23.21 2.83 -2.54
CA GLN A 6 23.00 3.94 -3.48
C GLN A 6 21.99 4.90 -2.89
N SER A 7 22.48 6.11 -2.58
CA SER A 7 21.66 7.27 -2.25
C SER A 7 20.94 7.71 -3.52
N GLN A 8 19.64 7.48 -3.59
CA GLN A 8 18.77 8.23 -4.48
C GLN A 8 17.77 9.01 -3.64
N SER A 9 17.82 10.32 -3.86
CA SER A 9 17.12 11.40 -3.20
C SER A 9 15.59 11.29 -3.31
N THR A 10 14.98 10.37 -2.57
CA THR A 10 13.54 10.39 -2.23
C THR A 10 13.30 9.70 -0.88
N PRO A 11 12.44 10.24 0.00
CA PRO A 11 12.12 9.60 1.29
C PRO A 11 11.07 8.52 1.08
N SER A 12 11.42 7.46 0.36
CA SER A 12 10.55 6.29 0.22
C SER A 12 11.39 5.04 0.43
N LEU A 13 11.22 4.44 1.61
CA LEU A 13 11.74 3.12 1.94
C LEU A 13 11.21 2.13 0.90
N THR A 14 12.01 1.88 -0.13
CA THR A 14 11.72 0.90 -1.16
C THR A 14 12.59 -0.31 -0.84
N PHE A 15 11.97 -1.36 -0.28
CA PHE A 15 12.66 -2.63 -0.04
C PHE A 15 12.68 -3.44 -1.34
N GLN A 16 13.63 -3.15 -2.24
CA GLN A 16 13.80 -3.94 -3.45
C GLN A 16 14.64 -5.19 -3.16
N ARG A 17 13.99 -6.35 -3.17
CA ARG A 17 14.70 -7.65 -3.19
C ARG A 17 15.07 -7.96 -4.64
N THR A 18 16.31 -7.70 -5.06
CA THR A 18 16.80 -8.14 -6.37
C THR A 18 17.08 -9.64 -6.33
N SER A 19 16.18 -10.45 -6.88
CA SER A 19 16.44 -11.86 -7.17
C SER A 19 17.22 -11.96 -8.48
N THR A 20 18.38 -12.62 -8.46
CA THR A 20 19.28 -12.84 -9.61
C THR A 20 18.77 -13.89 -10.59
N GLN A 21 17.46 -14.13 -10.68
CA GLN A 21 16.88 -14.94 -11.74
C GLN A 21 15.73 -14.20 -12.40
N GLY A 22 15.87 -14.00 -13.72
CA GLY A 22 14.83 -13.48 -14.59
C GLY A 22 13.57 -14.31 -14.48
N ARG A 23 12.64 -13.84 -13.66
CA ARG A 23 11.20 -14.05 -13.83
C ARG A 23 10.61 -12.67 -13.98
N SER A 24 9.75 -12.51 -14.97
CA SER A 24 8.75 -11.44 -15.05
C SER A 24 7.86 -11.53 -13.79
N GLY A 25 8.39 -11.07 -12.66
CA GLY A 25 7.64 -10.88 -11.44
C GLY A 25 6.91 -9.56 -11.64
N GLN A 26 5.59 -9.63 -11.83
CA GLN A 26 4.74 -8.46 -11.91
C GLN A 26 5.13 -7.49 -10.78
N THR A 27 5.54 -6.28 -11.12
CA THR A 27 5.70 -5.19 -10.15
C THR A 27 4.30 -4.81 -9.67
N VAL A 28 3.75 -5.60 -8.75
CA VAL A 28 2.45 -5.34 -8.15
C VAL A 28 2.68 -4.32 -7.04
N ILE A 29 2.04 -3.16 -7.17
CA ILE A 29 2.07 -2.12 -6.15
C ILE A 29 1.09 -2.54 -5.04
N PRO A 30 1.57 -2.89 -3.83
CA PRO A 30 0.69 -3.25 -2.73
C PRO A 30 -0.17 -2.05 -2.34
N SER A 31 -1.45 -2.32 -2.07
CA SER A 31 -2.41 -1.31 -1.66
C SER A 31 -2.07 -0.82 -0.26
N ARG A 32 -1.68 0.45 -0.21
CA ARG A 32 -1.44 1.18 1.05
C ARG A 32 -2.69 1.25 1.94
N LYS A 33 -3.88 1.08 1.36
CA LYS A 33 -5.13 1.09 2.12
C LYS A 33 -5.35 -0.19 2.91
N SER A 34 -5.09 -1.36 2.32
CA SER A 34 -5.28 -2.63 3.03
C SER A 34 -4.34 -2.77 4.24
N GLU A 35 -3.21 -2.05 4.23
CA GLU A 35 -2.30 -1.95 5.38
C GLU A 35 -2.90 -1.17 6.56
N THR A 36 -3.83 -0.24 6.31
CA THR A 36 -4.40 0.66 7.34
C THR A 36 -5.71 0.17 7.97
N SER A 37 -6.22 -1.01 7.60
CA SER A 37 -7.64 -1.32 7.74
C SER A 37 -8.01 -2.48 8.70
N ARG A 38 -7.07 -3.30 9.20
CA ARG A 38 -7.44 -4.34 10.17
C ARG A 38 -7.50 -3.83 11.61
N THR A 39 -8.67 -4.02 12.20
CA THR A 39 -9.03 -3.66 13.57
C THR A 39 -8.40 -4.62 14.57
N VAL A 40 -7.18 -4.36 15.03
CA VAL A 40 -6.79 -4.45 16.45
C VAL A 40 -5.56 -3.55 16.65
N ASP A 41 -5.83 -2.28 16.91
CA ASP A 41 -4.85 -1.22 17.17
C ASP A 41 -3.82 -0.92 16.07
N HIS A 42 -3.20 0.25 16.20
CA HIS A 42 -2.23 0.88 15.27
C HIS A 42 -2.87 1.78 14.22
N ALA A 43 -3.86 2.54 14.70
CA ALA A 43 -4.17 3.96 14.43
C ALA A 43 -4.28 4.48 12.97
N GLY A 44 -4.16 3.68 11.91
CA GLY A 44 -4.43 4.10 10.53
C GLY A 44 -3.82 5.47 10.16
N CYS A 45 -4.67 6.47 9.87
CA CYS A 45 -4.22 7.84 9.59
C CYS A 45 -3.72 8.63 10.82
N ASN A 46 -3.97 8.15 12.03
CA ASN A 46 -3.48 8.70 13.30
C ASN A 46 -2.13 8.07 13.74
N GLY A 47 -1.50 7.26 12.90
CA GLY A 47 -0.22 6.59 13.19
C GLY A 47 -0.35 5.06 13.27
N GLY A 48 0.74 4.34 13.45
CA GLY A 48 0.73 2.88 13.57
C GLY A 48 2.13 2.29 13.72
N TYR A 49 2.23 0.98 13.99
CA TYR A 49 3.53 0.29 14.08
C TYR A 49 3.89 -0.41 12.76
N PRO A 50 5.05 -0.11 12.16
CA PRO A 50 5.47 -0.73 10.91
C PRO A 50 5.65 -2.25 11.02
N THR A 51 6.04 -2.75 12.19
CA THR A 51 6.16 -4.19 12.45
C THR A 51 4.81 -4.90 12.36
N ALA A 52 3.71 -4.26 12.78
CA ALA A 52 2.38 -4.82 12.67
C ALA A 52 1.92 -4.89 11.21
N ALA A 53 2.22 -3.86 10.40
CA ALA A 53 1.94 -3.86 8.96
C ALA A 53 2.72 -4.97 8.22
N TYR A 54 3.98 -5.20 8.58
CA TYR A 54 4.77 -6.28 7.99
C TYR A 54 4.24 -7.67 8.37
N ARG A 55 3.86 -7.87 9.64
CA ARG A 55 3.24 -9.13 10.09
C ARG A 55 1.91 -9.38 9.38
N TYR A 56 1.11 -8.34 9.17
CA TYR A 56 -0.12 -8.41 8.39
C TYR A 56 0.16 -8.91 6.98
N TRP A 57 1.14 -8.31 6.29
CA TRP A 57 1.48 -8.73 4.93
C TRP A 57 1.83 -10.21 4.86
N ILE A 58 2.67 -10.71 5.77
CA ILE A 58 3.07 -12.14 5.82
C ILE A 58 1.88 -13.06 6.14
N GLN A 59 1.03 -12.70 7.10
CA GLN A 59 -0.03 -13.59 7.58
C GLN A 59 -1.23 -13.62 6.63
N ASP A 60 -1.52 -12.46 6.02
CA ASP A 60 -2.82 -12.21 5.43
C ASP A 60 -2.79 -11.77 3.98
N GLY A 61 -1.64 -11.27 3.52
CA GLY A 61 -1.45 -10.73 2.20
C GLY A 61 -2.08 -9.35 2.03
N VAL A 62 -1.51 -8.60 1.11
CA VAL A 62 -1.97 -7.27 0.71
C VAL A 62 -2.41 -7.32 -0.75
N VAL A 63 -3.54 -6.70 -1.06
CA VAL A 63 -4.05 -6.62 -2.44
C VAL A 63 -3.36 -5.52 -3.22
N SER A 64 -3.43 -5.55 -4.55
CA SER A 64 -2.88 -4.47 -5.37
C SER A 64 -3.67 -3.16 -5.21
N GLY A 65 -3.01 -2.01 -5.34
CA GLY A 65 -3.69 -0.71 -5.27
C GLY A 65 -2.86 0.43 -5.84
N GLY A 66 -3.50 1.25 -6.67
CA GLY A 66 -2.90 2.42 -7.29
C GLY A 66 -3.03 3.70 -6.46
N ILE A 67 -2.50 4.79 -7.00
CA ILE A 67 -2.62 6.14 -6.45
C ILE A 67 -4.06 6.64 -6.51
N TYR A 68 -4.34 7.72 -5.78
CA TYR A 68 -5.64 8.38 -5.78
C TYR A 68 -6.13 8.70 -7.20
N GLY A 69 -7.37 8.33 -7.51
CA GLY A 69 -8.02 8.57 -8.81
C GLY A 69 -7.53 7.71 -9.97
N SER A 70 -6.54 6.83 -9.78
CA SER A 70 -5.99 6.03 -10.89
C SER A 70 -6.87 4.85 -11.33
N HIS A 71 -7.80 4.41 -10.47
CA HIS A 71 -8.61 3.20 -10.68
C HIS A 71 -7.77 1.97 -11.09
N LYS A 72 -6.51 1.91 -10.64
CA LYS A 72 -5.61 0.78 -10.86
C LYS A 72 -5.53 -0.08 -9.61
N GLY A 73 -5.49 -1.40 -9.82
CA GLY A 73 -5.43 -2.39 -8.76
C GLY A 73 -6.78 -2.67 -8.09
N CYS A 74 -6.79 -3.65 -7.20
CA CYS A 74 -7.98 -4.07 -6.47
C CYS A 74 -8.51 -2.97 -5.54
N TYR A 75 -7.62 -2.31 -4.80
CA TYR A 75 -7.98 -1.36 -3.75
C TYR A 75 -7.17 -0.04 -3.86
N PRO A 76 -7.58 0.90 -4.73
CA PRO A 76 -6.87 2.15 -5.00
C PRO A 76 -7.01 3.15 -3.85
N TYR A 77 -5.98 3.97 -3.61
CA TYR A 77 -5.95 4.97 -2.52
C TYR A 77 -7.11 5.98 -2.63
N GLU A 78 -7.80 6.28 -1.52
CA GLU A 78 -9.01 7.14 -1.47
C GLU A 78 -8.74 8.47 -0.79
N VAL A 79 -7.63 8.59 -0.06
CA VAL A 79 -7.27 9.87 0.57
C VAL A 79 -6.63 10.74 -0.51
N PRO A 80 -7.18 11.94 -0.77
CA PRO A 80 -6.63 12.82 -1.80
C PRO A 80 -5.22 13.29 -1.42
N PRO A 81 -4.31 13.44 -2.40
CA PRO A 81 -3.02 14.05 -2.14
C PRO A 81 -3.23 15.51 -1.70
N CYS A 82 -2.45 15.94 -0.71
CA CYS A 82 -2.48 17.29 -0.20
C CYS A 82 -1.08 17.91 -0.23
N HIS A 83 -0.97 19.14 -0.72
CA HIS A 83 0.26 19.91 -0.74
C HIS A 83 0.08 21.20 0.09
N THR A 84 1.18 21.74 0.61
CA THR A 84 1.23 22.89 1.55
C THR A 84 0.63 24.19 1.02
N HIS A 85 0.28 24.28 -0.27
CA HIS A 85 -0.35 25.44 -0.89
C HIS A 85 -1.82 25.21 -1.30
N THR A 86 -2.40 24.05 -0.98
CA THR A 86 -3.79 23.75 -1.37
C THR A 86 -4.76 24.27 -0.29
N PRO A 87 -5.61 25.28 -0.58
CA PRO A 87 -6.38 26.00 0.45
C PRO A 87 -7.49 25.20 1.15
N ASN A 88 -7.65 23.89 0.89
CA ASN A 88 -8.69 23.04 1.46
C ASN A 88 -8.16 21.67 1.92
N CYS A 89 -6.94 21.62 2.44
CA CYS A 89 -6.41 20.39 3.01
C CYS A 89 -6.81 20.22 4.47
N THR A 90 -7.77 19.33 4.73
CA THR A 90 -8.01 18.83 6.09
C THR A 90 -6.98 17.75 6.41
N HIS A 91 -6.00 18.07 7.25
CA HIS A 91 -4.98 17.12 7.72
C HIS A 91 -5.55 15.92 8.50
N ALA A 92 -6.77 16.05 9.01
CA ALA A 92 -7.49 14.96 9.67
C ALA A 92 -8.22 14.07 8.64
N SER A 93 -7.47 13.22 7.94
CA SER A 93 -8.09 12.16 7.14
C SER A 93 -8.57 11.03 8.05
N ARG A 94 -9.86 10.68 7.96
CA ARG A 94 -10.39 9.53 8.68
C ARG A 94 -9.82 8.25 8.07
N THR A 95 -9.43 7.30 8.92
CA THR A 95 -9.02 5.97 8.46
C THR A 95 -10.18 5.34 7.69
N PRO A 96 -10.00 4.98 6.40
CA PRO A 96 -11.05 4.35 5.62
C PRO A 96 -11.39 2.96 6.20
N LYS A 97 -12.65 2.57 6.10
CA LYS A 97 -13.12 1.27 6.57
C LYS A 97 -12.50 0.14 5.74
N CYS A 98 -12.40 -1.03 6.38
CA CYS A 98 -11.93 -2.23 5.70
C CYS A 98 -13.06 -2.83 4.89
N HIS A 99 -12.82 -3.00 3.59
CA HIS A 99 -13.70 -3.72 2.71
C HIS A 99 -12.88 -4.79 1.99
N HIS A 100 -13.30 -6.05 2.11
CA HIS A 100 -12.67 -7.18 1.42
C HIS A 100 -13.25 -7.35 0.00
N GLN A 101 -13.34 -6.25 -0.73
CA GLN A 101 -13.91 -6.20 -2.08
C GLN A 101 -13.04 -5.29 -2.94
N CYS A 102 -12.76 -5.72 -4.16
CA CYS A 102 -12.08 -4.89 -5.15
C CYS A 102 -13.07 -3.90 -5.78
N ILE A 103 -12.55 -2.86 -6.42
CA ILE A 103 -13.34 -2.00 -7.31
C ILE A 103 -14.01 -2.84 -8.43
N PRO A 104 -15.21 -2.45 -8.90
CA PRO A 104 -15.98 -3.26 -9.85
C PRO A 104 -15.27 -3.50 -11.19
N ASP A 105 -14.42 -2.56 -11.62
CA ASP A 105 -13.68 -2.66 -12.88
C ASP A 105 -12.41 -3.53 -12.80
N PHE A 106 -12.17 -4.20 -11.66
CA PHE A 106 -11.00 -5.04 -11.47
C PHE A 106 -11.29 -6.51 -11.76
N SER A 107 -10.41 -7.14 -12.56
CA SER A 107 -10.67 -8.45 -13.16
C SER A 107 -10.55 -9.66 -12.19
N LYS A 108 -9.85 -9.51 -11.06
CA LYS A 108 -9.63 -10.58 -10.08
C LYS A 108 -10.44 -10.32 -8.81
N SER A 109 -10.78 -11.38 -8.08
CA SER A 109 -11.37 -11.22 -6.74
C SER A 109 -10.34 -10.75 -5.71
N TYR A 110 -10.82 -10.16 -4.61
CA TYR A 110 -9.99 -9.71 -3.50
C TYR A 110 -9.07 -10.81 -2.95
N ALA A 111 -9.57 -12.05 -2.85
CA ALA A 111 -8.78 -13.18 -2.36
C ALA A 111 -7.68 -13.61 -3.36
N GLN A 112 -7.96 -13.55 -4.66
CA GLN A 112 -7.02 -13.93 -5.72
C GLN A 112 -5.92 -12.90 -5.95
N ASP A 113 -6.16 -11.66 -5.56
CA ASP A 113 -5.19 -10.57 -5.70
C ASP A 113 -4.37 -10.33 -4.43
N LYS A 114 -4.40 -11.25 -3.46
CA LYS A 114 -3.53 -11.17 -2.28
C LYS A 114 -2.09 -11.54 -2.64
N HIS A 115 -1.16 -10.69 -2.22
CA HIS A 115 0.28 -10.88 -2.39
C HIS A 115 0.96 -10.94 -1.02
N TYR A 116 1.89 -11.88 -0.85
CA TYR A 116 2.59 -12.21 0.40
C TYR A 116 4.11 -12.13 0.25
#